data_AF-A0AAQ3QKJ4-F1
#
_entry.id   AF-A0AAQ3QKJ4-F1
#
_cell.length_a   1.000
_cell.length_b   1.000
_cell.length_c   1.000
_cell.angle_alpha   90.00
_cell.angle_beta   90.00
_cell.angle_gamma   90.00
#
_symmetry.space_group_name_H-M   'P 1'
#
loop_
_entity.id
_entity.type
_entity.pdbx_description
1 polymer ?
#
loop_
_entity_poly.entity_id
_entity_poly.type
_entity_poly.pdbx_seq_one_letter_code
_entity_poly.pdbx_strand_id
1 'polypeptide(L)'
;MANTIFSPLLVLLLLCIVHKGLAQCSMSAVSVRQAPTGATVEGQAEYEVTVSNDCSCPQSQVTVNCFGLSSVEPVDPTAIKTVDAEKCIVANGRPLVNGRPVKFKYAWKTPQDFPVVSTKINC
;
A
#
# COMPACT_ATOMS: atom_id res chain seq x y z
N MET A 1 -45.67 28.86 -19.18
CA MET A 1 -45.60 27.61 -18.40
C MET A 1 -45.25 26.50 -19.38
N ALA A 2 -43.98 26.10 -19.48
CA ALA A 2 -43.54 25.01 -20.36
C ALA A 2 -42.83 23.97 -19.49
N ASN A 3 -43.44 22.79 -19.39
CA ASN A 3 -42.98 21.67 -18.60
C ASN A 3 -41.66 21.14 -19.16
N THR A 4 -40.61 21.19 -18.36
CA THR A 4 -39.38 20.44 -18.60
C THR A 4 -39.65 18.96 -18.34
N ILE A 5 -39.84 18.19 -19.42
CA ILE A 5 -39.94 16.74 -19.38
C ILE A 5 -38.54 16.20 -19.03
N PHE A 6 -38.33 15.85 -17.77
CA PHE A 6 -37.14 15.12 -17.35
C PHE A 6 -37.12 13.75 -18.03
N SER A 7 -36.26 13.58 -19.03
CA SER A 7 -36.09 12.30 -19.74
C SER A 7 -35.51 11.26 -18.78
N PRO A 8 -36.23 10.19 -18.44
CA PRO A 8 -35.76 9.18 -17.48
C PRO A 8 -34.54 8.41 -18.00
N LEU A 9 -34.32 8.38 -19.32
CA LEU A 9 -33.14 7.78 -19.95
C LEU A 9 -31.84 8.50 -19.56
N LEU A 10 -31.87 9.83 -19.39
CA LEU A 10 -30.68 10.61 -19.03
C LEU A 10 -30.27 10.37 -17.57
N VAL A 11 -31.26 10.18 -16.68
CA VAL A 11 -31.05 9.87 -15.26
C VAL A 11 -30.51 8.44 -15.07
N LEU A 12 -31.00 7.48 -15.84
CA LEU A 12 -30.51 6.10 -15.82
C LEU A 12 -29.06 5.99 -16.33
N LEU A 13 -28.73 6.74 -17.39
CA LEU A 13 -27.38 6.78 -17.94
C LEU A 13 -26.39 7.38 -16.92
N LEU A 14 -26.79 8.39 -16.15
CA LEU A 14 -25.98 8.97 -15.07
C LEU A 14 -25.76 7.98 -13.91
N LEU A 15 -26.77 7.20 -13.51
CA LEU A 15 -26.67 6.17 -12.46
C LEU A 15 -25.72 5.01 -12.80
N CYS A 16 -25.61 4.64 -14.08
CA CYS A 16 -24.65 3.64 -14.55
C CYS A 16 -23.19 4.10 -14.39
N ILE A 17 -22.93 5.42 -14.46
CA ILE A 17 -21.57 5.97 -14.31
C ILE A 17 -21.18 6.11 -12.83
N VAL A 18 -22.16 6.18 -11.91
CA VAL A 18 -21.89 6.22 -10.45
C VAL A 18 -21.56 4.84 -9.87
N HIS A 19 -21.89 3.76 -10.57
CA HIS A 19 -21.24 2.47 -10.36
C HIS A 19 -19.84 2.53 -10.96
N LYS A 20 -18.97 3.38 -10.38
CA LYS A 20 -17.53 3.07 -10.39
C LYS A 20 -17.46 1.65 -9.84
N GLY A 21 -17.21 0.70 -10.73
CA GLY A 21 -17.24 -0.72 -10.42
C GLY A 21 -16.56 -0.94 -9.09
N LEU A 22 -17.22 -1.67 -8.19
CA LEU A 22 -16.60 -2.20 -6.99
C LEU A 22 -15.46 -3.09 -7.49
N ALA A 23 -14.28 -2.50 -7.74
CA ALA A 23 -13.12 -3.23 -8.20
C ALA A 23 -12.89 -4.28 -7.13
N GLN A 24 -13.01 -5.56 -7.52
CA GLN A 24 -12.88 -6.65 -6.59
C GLN A 24 -11.49 -6.54 -5.97
N CYS A 25 -11.43 -6.33 -4.65
CA CYS A 25 -10.15 -6.22 -3.96
C CYS A 25 -9.35 -7.51 -4.17
N SER A 26 -8.05 -7.33 -4.34
CA SER A 26 -7.08 -8.41 -4.44
C SER A 26 -5.78 -7.99 -3.76
N MET A 27 -4.87 -8.95 -3.61
CA MET A 27 -3.52 -8.69 -3.12
C MET A 27 -2.79 -7.63 -3.96
N SER A 28 -3.05 -7.57 -5.27
CA SER A 28 -2.39 -6.61 -6.16
C SER A 28 -2.81 -5.16 -5.93
N ALA A 29 -3.85 -4.92 -5.12
CA ALA A 29 -4.19 -3.57 -4.67
C ALA A 29 -3.25 -3.07 -3.56
N VAL A 30 -2.45 -3.95 -2.93
CA VAL A 30 -1.33 -3.52 -2.09
C VAL A 30 -0.12 -3.26 -2.99
N SER A 31 0.40 -2.04 -2.95
CA SER A 31 1.58 -1.64 -3.71
C SER A 31 2.70 -1.20 -2.78
N VAL A 32 3.94 -1.55 -3.15
CA VAL A 32 5.15 -1.10 -2.46
C VAL A 32 5.96 -0.25 -3.43
N ARG A 33 6.24 0.98 -3.03
CA ARG A 33 7.08 1.92 -3.79
C ARG A 33 8.22 2.39 -2.91
N GLN A 34 9.35 2.70 -3.51
CA GLN A 34 10.48 3.27 -2.79
C GLN A 34 11.14 4.37 -3.61
N ALA A 35 11.74 5.33 -2.90
CA ALA A 35 12.50 6.41 -3.50
C ALA A 35 13.71 6.75 -2.63
N PRO A 36 14.85 7.15 -3.24
CA PRO A 36 15.95 7.71 -2.47
C PRO A 36 15.51 9.00 -1.79
N THR A 37 15.91 9.20 -0.52
CA THR A 37 15.60 10.43 0.21
C THR A 37 16.60 11.55 -0.07
N GLY A 38 17.76 11.18 -0.62
CA GLY A 38 18.92 12.07 -0.82
C GLY A 38 19.83 12.17 0.41
N ALA A 39 19.44 11.57 1.54
CA ALA A 39 20.28 11.48 2.72
C ALA A 39 21.25 10.29 2.63
N THR A 40 22.33 10.39 3.40
CA THR A 40 23.33 9.33 3.58
C THR A 40 23.49 9.05 5.07
N VAL A 41 23.36 7.79 5.48
CA VAL A 41 23.54 7.34 6.86
C VAL A 41 24.67 6.32 6.89
N GLU A 42 25.70 6.61 7.70
CA GLU A 42 26.92 5.78 7.79
C GLU A 42 27.54 5.42 6.42
N GLY A 43 27.47 6.35 5.46
CA GLY A 43 28.01 6.17 4.10
C GLY A 43 27.11 5.37 3.15
N GLN A 44 25.93 4.93 3.58
CA GLN A 44 24.92 4.27 2.73
C GLN A 44 23.80 5.24 2.35
N ALA A 45 23.21 5.06 1.17
CA ALA A 45 22.06 5.85 0.74
C ALA A 45 20.82 5.48 1.55
N GLU A 46 20.04 6.48 1.97
CA GLU A 46 18.76 6.29 2.63
C GLU A 46 17.60 6.24 1.61
N TYR A 47 16.68 5.31 1.82
CA TYR A 47 15.48 5.11 1.01
C TYR A 47 14.23 5.20 1.87
N GLU A 48 13.18 5.85 1.38
CA GLU A 48 11.84 5.80 1.97
C GLU A 48 10.98 4.80 1.19
N VAL A 49 10.44 3.81 1.89
CA VAL A 49 9.47 2.85 1.38
C VAL A 49 8.07 3.31 1.76
N THR A 50 7.14 3.25 0.80
CA THR A 50 5.72 3.52 0.99
C THR A 50 4.93 2.28 0.60
N VAL A 51 4.20 1.71 1.56
CA VAL A 51 3.27 0.58 1.38
C VAL A 51 1.84 1.13 1.40
N SER A 52 1.13 0.99 0.28
CA SER A 52 -0.21 1.53 0.08
C SER A 52 -1.23 0.41 -0.17
N ASN A 53 -2.49 0.64 0.18
CA ASN A 53 -3.62 -0.17 -0.27
C ASN A 53 -4.53 0.70 -1.14
N ASP A 54 -4.63 0.37 -2.42
CA ASP A 54 -5.44 1.10 -3.39
C ASP A 54 -6.88 0.57 -3.47
N CYS A 55 -7.24 -0.46 -2.67
CA CYS A 55 -8.62 -0.93 -2.57
C CYS A 55 -9.44 -0.19 -1.53
N SER A 56 -10.78 -0.20 -1.67
CA SER A 56 -11.70 0.36 -0.69
C SER A 56 -11.77 -0.45 0.61
N CYS A 57 -11.61 -1.77 0.54
CA CYS A 57 -11.57 -2.62 1.74
C CYS A 57 -10.19 -2.57 2.41
N PRO A 58 -10.12 -2.47 3.75
CA PRO A 58 -8.87 -2.60 4.47
C PRO A 58 -8.20 -3.96 4.24
N GLN A 59 -6.87 -3.97 4.10
CA GLN A 59 -6.08 -5.20 3.97
C GLN A 59 -5.12 -5.35 5.15
N SER A 60 -5.27 -6.43 5.91
CA SER A 60 -4.46 -6.73 7.11
C SER A 60 -3.45 -7.86 6.83
N GLN A 61 -2.58 -8.15 7.79
CA GLN A 61 -1.61 -9.25 7.68
C GLN A 61 -0.77 -9.18 6.39
N VAL A 62 -0.44 -7.96 5.97
CA VAL A 62 0.36 -7.71 4.77
C VAL A 62 1.78 -8.19 5.04
N THR A 63 2.20 -9.20 4.29
CA THR A 63 3.53 -9.79 4.38
C THR A 63 4.29 -9.52 3.09
N VAL A 64 5.56 -9.13 3.21
CA VAL A 64 6.48 -8.89 2.09
C VAL A 64 7.73 -9.73 2.27
N ASN A 65 8.43 -10.07 1.17
CA ASN A 65 9.79 -10.55 1.31
C ASN A 65 10.71 -9.37 1.66
N CYS A 66 11.60 -9.57 2.62
CA CYS A 66 12.56 -8.59 3.09
C CYS A 66 13.94 -9.17 3.41
N PHE A 67 14.13 -10.48 3.38
CA PHE A 67 15.44 -11.14 3.58
C PHE A 67 16.25 -10.59 4.77
N GLY A 68 15.57 -10.44 5.91
CA GLY A 68 16.17 -9.91 7.15
C GLY A 68 16.19 -8.38 7.28
N LEU A 69 15.78 -7.63 6.24
CA LEU A 69 15.72 -6.17 6.19
C LEU A 69 17.08 -5.53 6.54
N SER A 70 18.00 -5.53 5.57
CA SER A 70 19.35 -4.99 5.79
C SER A 70 19.33 -3.46 5.85
N SER A 71 19.84 -2.90 6.95
CA SER A 71 19.95 -1.46 7.17
C SER A 71 21.11 -1.14 8.11
N VAL A 72 21.84 -0.07 7.83
CA VAL A 72 22.86 0.46 8.76
C VAL A 72 22.26 1.37 9.83
N GLU A 73 21.00 1.76 9.67
CA GLU A 73 20.24 2.51 10.67
C GLU A 73 19.06 1.68 11.23
N PRO A 74 18.56 1.99 12.44
CA PRO A 74 17.36 1.37 12.97
C PRO A 74 16.14 1.65 12.08
N VAL A 75 15.50 0.59 11.57
CA VAL A 75 14.22 0.70 10.87
C VAL A 75 13.07 0.69 11.87
N ASP A 76 12.06 1.53 11.67
CA ASP A 76 10.88 1.61 12.54
C ASP A 76 10.14 0.26 12.64
N PRO A 77 10.20 -0.43 13.79
CA PRO A 77 9.59 -1.75 13.96
C PRO A 77 8.06 -1.69 14.01
N THR A 78 7.47 -0.50 14.16
CA THR A 78 6.03 -0.32 14.09
C THR A 78 5.52 -0.35 12.65
N ALA A 79 6.36 0.05 11.69
CA ALA A 79 6.06 0.11 10.28
C ALA A 79 6.38 -1.22 9.57
N ILE A 80 7.50 -1.85 9.89
CA ILE A 80 7.89 -3.15 9.31
C ILE A 80 8.71 -3.97 10.32
N LYS A 81 8.46 -5.27 10.40
CA LYS A 81 9.17 -6.17 11.31
C LYS A 81 9.41 -7.53 10.66
N THR A 82 10.60 -8.10 10.86
CA THR A 82 10.92 -9.46 10.44
C THR A 82 10.06 -10.50 11.18
N VAL A 83 9.55 -11.47 10.44
CA VAL A 83 8.79 -12.62 10.95
C VAL A 83 9.66 -13.87 10.95
N ASP A 84 10.44 -14.05 9.88
CA ASP A 84 11.43 -15.11 9.71
C ASP A 84 12.63 -14.57 8.88
N ALA A 85 13.48 -15.47 8.37
CA ALA A 85 14.66 -15.10 7.60
C ALA A 85 14.34 -14.40 6.27
N GLU A 86 13.14 -14.61 5.70
CA GLU A 86 12.76 -14.11 4.38
C GLU A 86 11.67 -13.05 4.46
N LYS A 87 10.75 -13.14 5.42
CA LYS A 87 9.51 -12.38 5.43
C LYS A 87 9.47 -11.31 6.51
N CYS A 88 8.84 -10.20 6.16
CA CYS A 88 8.48 -9.13 7.07
C CYS A 88 6.97 -8.88 7.06
N ILE A 89 6.44 -8.49 8.22
CA ILE A 89 5.06 -8.04 8.38
C ILE A 89 5.02 -6.51 8.42
N VAL A 90 4.08 -5.92 7.66
CA VAL A 90 3.87 -4.47 7.61
C VAL A 90 2.87 -4.06 8.70
N ALA A 91 3.11 -2.93 9.34
CA ALA A 91 2.25 -2.33 10.37
C ALA A 91 1.85 -3.29 11.51
N ASN A 92 2.72 -4.24 11.86
CA ASN A 92 2.42 -5.33 12.81
C ASN A 92 1.14 -6.12 12.45
N GLY A 93 0.82 -6.21 11.16
CA GLY A 93 -0.35 -6.91 10.64
C GLY A 93 -1.67 -6.15 10.77
N ARG A 94 -1.63 -4.90 11.25
CA ARG A 94 -2.80 -4.02 11.31
C ARG A 94 -3.35 -3.72 9.91
N PRO A 95 -4.65 -3.42 9.77
CA PRO A 95 -5.24 -3.13 8.47
C PRO A 95 -4.66 -1.86 7.82
N LEU A 96 -4.21 -1.98 6.57
CA LEU A 96 -3.90 -0.87 5.68
C LEU A 96 -5.20 -0.39 5.04
N VAL A 97 -5.54 0.87 5.29
CA VAL A 97 -6.75 1.51 4.76
C VAL A 97 -6.38 2.38 3.56
N ASN A 98 -7.29 2.49 2.59
CA ASN A 98 -7.12 3.38 1.45
C ASN A 98 -6.74 4.80 1.88
N GLY A 99 -5.75 5.40 1.22
CA GLY A 99 -5.28 6.75 1.50
C GLY A 99 -4.47 6.90 2.79
N ARG A 100 -4.14 5.81 3.50
CA ARG A 100 -3.31 5.82 4.72
C ARG A 100 -2.11 4.87 4.55
N PRO A 101 -1.10 5.26 3.77
CA PRO A 101 0.05 4.40 3.54
C PRO A 101 0.92 4.25 4.80
N VAL A 102 1.60 3.13 4.90
CA VAL A 102 2.65 2.89 5.90
C VAL A 102 3.97 3.28 5.26
N LYS A 103 4.79 4.03 6.00
CA LYS A 103 6.10 4.48 5.53
C LYS A 103 7.19 4.08 6.49
N PHE A 104 8.35 3.71 5.97
CA PHE A 104 9.55 3.49 6.76
C PHE A 104 10.79 3.84 5.94
N LYS A 105 11.89 4.09 6.64
CA LYS A 105 13.19 4.36 6.04
C LYS A 105 14.17 3.25 6.36
N TYR A 106 15.11 3.05 5.46
CA TYR A 106 16.27 2.19 5.67
C TYR A 106 17.45 2.76 4.88
N ALA A 107 18.66 2.49 5.36
CA ALA A 107 19.88 2.89 4.70
C ALA A 107 20.71 1.68 4.31
N TRP A 108 20.98 1.50 3.02
CA TRP A 108 21.73 0.35 2.53
C TRP A 108 22.48 0.66 1.23
N LYS A 109 23.36 -0.27 0.83
CA LYS A 109 24.24 -0.10 -0.34
C LYS A 109 23.47 0.00 -1.65
N THR A 110 22.39 -0.77 -1.78
CA THR A 110 21.52 -0.79 -2.97
C THR A 110 20.07 -0.88 -2.53
N PRO A 111 19.12 -0.37 -3.32
CA PRO A 111 17.70 -0.55 -3.05
C PRO A 111 17.35 -2.03 -2.95
N GLN A 112 16.54 -2.39 -1.97
CA GLN A 112 16.02 -3.74 -1.77
C GLN A 112 14.57 -3.81 -2.25
N ASP A 113 14.18 -4.89 -2.92
CA ASP A 113 12.79 -5.14 -3.27
C ASP A 113 11.98 -5.70 -2.10
N PHE A 114 10.71 -5.30 -2.05
CA PHE A 114 9.74 -5.74 -1.05
C PHE A 114 8.48 -6.31 -1.71
N PRO A 115 8.59 -7.43 -2.46
CA PRO A 115 7.45 -7.99 -3.15
C PRO A 115 6.40 -8.48 -2.14
N VAL A 116 5.14 -8.16 -2.41
CA VAL A 116 4.01 -8.60 -1.58
C VAL A 116 3.82 -10.10 -1.73
N VAL A 117 3.82 -10.80 -0.60
CA VAL A 117 3.67 -12.26 -0.51
C VAL A 117 2.23 -12.63 -0.23
N SER A 118 1.60 -11.96 0.72
CA SER A 118 0.23 -12.26 1.14
C SER A 118 -0.43 -11.08 1.83
N THR A 119 -1.75 -11.09 1.80
CA THR A 119 -2.62 -10.11 2.46
C THR A 119 -3.91 -10.81 2.90
N LYS A 120 -4.59 -10.27 3.91
CA LYS A 120 -5.96 -10.65 4.26
C LYS A 120 -6.89 -9.47 3.98
N ILE A 121 -7.76 -9.62 3.00
CA ILE A 121 -8.78 -8.63 2.64
C ILE A 121 -9.90 -8.66 3.67
N ASN A 122 -10.25 -7.50 4.20
CA ASN A 122 -11.36 -7.33 5.15
C ASN A 122 -12.43 -6.45 4.51
N CYS A 123 -13.23 -7.08 3.64
CA CYS A 123 -14.58 -6.64 3.30
C CYS A 123 -15.55 -7.47 4.17
#